data_AF-A0A7C7TP25-F1
#
_entry.id   AF-A0A7C7TP25-F1
#
_cell.length_a   1.000
_cell.length_b   1.000
_cell.length_c   1.000
_cell.angle_alpha   90.00
_cell.angle_beta   90.00
_cell.angle_gamma   90.00
#
_symmetry.space_group_name_H-M   'P 1'
#
loop_
_entity.id
_entity.type
_entity.pdbx_description
1 polymer ?
#
loop_
_entity_poly.entity_id
_entity_poly.type
_entity_poly.pdbx_seq_one_letter_code
_entity_poly.pdbx_strand_id
1 'polypeptide(L)'
;MAIKCVFFDFDEVVRTWEHEFDGLSDYSGIPLDAFVEIAFDPSGYESAIRGRESDESWRAEVGRVLAERFPVEDFGSALRFWASRNGELVTDVLAIVRACKAQVPVALFSNATSTLNQEIESLGLTGLFDHVVNTAEFGSIKPEPESYVHALNLVGIDA
;
A
#
# COMPACT_ATOMS: atom_id res chain seq x y z
N MET A 1 2.18 -21.38 24.25
CA MET A 1 2.54 -21.51 22.82
C MET A 1 3.48 -20.36 22.50
N ALA A 2 4.62 -20.60 21.85
CA ALA A 2 5.56 -19.53 21.50
C ALA A 2 5.18 -18.91 20.14
N ILE A 3 5.23 -17.59 20.03
CA ILE A 3 5.07 -16.88 18.75
C ILE A 3 6.25 -17.25 17.85
N LYS A 4 5.98 -17.59 16.57
CA LYS A 4 7.01 -18.00 15.60
C LYS A 4 7.36 -16.91 14.58
N CYS A 5 6.43 -16.01 14.30
CA CYS A 5 6.58 -14.89 13.37
C CYS A 5 5.56 -13.81 13.74
N VAL A 6 5.86 -12.54 13.46
CA VAL A 6 4.92 -11.43 13.59
C VAL A 6 4.71 -10.79 12.21
N PHE A 7 3.46 -10.73 11.78
CA PHE A 7 3.07 -10.05 10.56
C PHE A 7 2.60 -8.63 10.88
N PHE A 8 3.06 -7.66 10.09
CA PHE A 8 2.64 -6.26 10.17
C PHE A 8 1.93 -5.88 8.88
N ASP A 9 0.81 -5.17 9.01
CA ASP A 9 0.24 -4.45 7.86
C ASP A 9 1.10 -3.24 7.51
N PHE A 10 0.87 -2.63 6.34
CA PHE A 10 1.62 -1.48 5.88
C PHE A 10 0.86 -0.17 6.03
N ASP A 11 -0.16 0.03 5.20
CA ASP A 11 -1.01 1.22 5.22
C ASP A 11 -1.84 1.28 6.51
N GLU A 12 -1.87 2.45 7.13
CA GLU A 12 -2.50 2.74 8.43
C GLU A 12 -1.91 1.93 9.62
N VAL A 13 -0.73 1.32 9.44
CA VAL A 13 0.01 0.62 10.50
C VAL A 13 1.48 1.03 10.54
N VAL A 14 2.25 0.67 9.52
CA VAL A 14 3.68 1.06 9.42
C VAL A 14 3.82 2.48 8.87
N ARG A 15 2.88 2.90 8.02
CA ARG A 15 2.73 4.28 7.55
C ARG A 15 1.30 4.77 7.66
N THR A 16 1.09 6.07 7.66
CA THR A 16 -0.22 6.72 7.57
C THR A 16 -0.27 7.70 6.40
N TRP A 17 -1.49 8.03 5.98
CA TRP A 17 -1.72 8.99 4.89
C TRP A 17 -2.37 10.30 5.34
N GLU A 18 -2.50 10.52 6.66
CA GLU A 18 -3.32 11.58 7.29
C GLU A 18 -3.05 12.99 6.74
N HIS A 19 -1.80 13.31 6.38
CA HIS A 19 -1.41 14.66 5.93
C HIS A 19 -1.04 14.76 4.45
N GLU A 20 -0.95 13.63 3.73
CA GLU A 20 -0.49 13.66 2.34
C GLU A 20 -1.58 14.08 1.35
N PHE A 21 -2.84 14.00 1.77
CA PHE A 21 -4.00 14.39 0.98
C PHE A 21 -4.48 15.81 1.22
N ASP A 22 -4.07 16.45 2.33
CA ASP A 22 -4.49 17.81 2.72
C ASP A 22 -4.11 18.85 1.65
N GLY A 23 -3.04 18.63 0.90
CA GLY A 23 -2.62 19.49 -0.21
C GLY A 23 -3.17 19.10 -1.58
N LEU A 24 -3.70 17.88 -1.74
CA LEU A 24 -4.16 17.40 -3.05
C LEU A 24 -5.42 18.16 -3.48
N SER A 25 -6.34 18.43 -2.55
CA SER A 25 -7.55 19.18 -2.85
C SER A 25 -7.27 20.64 -3.18
N ASP A 26 -6.41 21.31 -2.39
CA ASP A 26 -5.99 22.69 -2.66
C ASP A 26 -5.21 22.83 -3.98
N TYR A 27 -4.37 21.84 -4.30
CA TYR A 27 -3.54 21.85 -5.50
C TYR A 27 -4.33 21.58 -6.78
N SER A 28 -5.26 20.63 -6.73
CA SER A 28 -5.99 20.15 -7.91
C SER A 28 -7.40 20.71 -8.04
N GLY A 29 -7.97 21.29 -6.97
CA GLY A 29 -9.39 21.63 -6.90
C GLY A 29 -10.33 20.41 -6.85
N ILE A 30 -9.79 19.19 -6.77
CA ILE A 30 -10.56 17.95 -6.66
C ILE A 30 -10.90 17.71 -5.19
N PRO A 31 -12.18 17.52 -4.84
CA PRO A 31 -12.55 17.11 -3.49
C PRO A 31 -11.88 15.78 -3.10
N LEU A 32 -11.28 15.73 -1.91
CA LEU A 32 -10.57 14.54 -1.44
C LEU A 32 -11.47 13.29 -1.40
N ASP A 33 -12.72 13.46 -0.98
CA ASP A 33 -13.72 12.39 -0.99
C ASP A 33 -13.96 11.81 -2.38
N ALA A 34 -14.06 12.65 -3.41
CA ALA A 34 -14.18 12.21 -4.79
C ALA A 34 -12.90 11.53 -5.31
N PHE A 35 -11.73 12.01 -4.89
CA PHE A 35 -10.46 11.37 -5.20
C PHE A 35 -10.39 9.95 -4.62
N VAL A 36 -10.70 9.81 -3.33
CA VAL A 36 -10.71 8.52 -2.62
C VAL A 36 -11.76 7.59 -3.22
N GLU A 37 -12.96 8.09 -3.51
CA GLU A 37 -14.04 7.33 -4.16
C GLU A 37 -13.57 6.69 -5.47
N ILE A 38 -12.88 7.45 -6.32
CA ILE A 38 -12.45 6.98 -7.64
C ILE A 38 -11.20 6.10 -7.53
N ALA A 39 -10.21 6.50 -6.72
CA ALA A 39 -8.95 5.77 -6.58
C ALA A 39 -9.16 4.38 -5.98
N PHE A 40 -10.06 4.27 -4.99
CA PHE A 40 -10.32 3.05 -4.25
C PHE A 40 -11.65 2.39 -4.63
N ASP A 41 -12.19 2.71 -5.82
CA ASP A 41 -13.29 1.96 -6.39
C ASP A 41 -12.91 0.46 -6.44
N PRO A 42 -13.71 -0.45 -5.88
CA PRO A 42 -13.34 -1.86 -5.76
C PRO A 42 -12.99 -2.51 -7.08
N SER A 43 -13.60 -2.10 -8.20
CA SER A 43 -13.36 -2.76 -9.49
C SER A 43 -11.95 -2.50 -10.02
N GLY A 44 -11.47 -1.26 -9.92
CA GLY A 44 -10.13 -0.87 -10.34
C GLY A 44 -9.07 -1.20 -9.30
N TYR A 45 -9.31 -0.83 -8.04
CA TYR A 45 -8.33 -1.01 -6.97
C TYR A 45 -8.03 -2.49 -6.70
N GLU A 46 -9.05 -3.36 -6.64
CA GLU A 46 -8.82 -4.79 -6.45
C GLU A 46 -8.00 -5.40 -7.60
N SER A 47 -8.18 -4.93 -8.83
CA SER A 47 -7.39 -5.40 -9.97
C SER A 47 -5.89 -5.16 -9.72
N ALA A 48 -5.53 -3.97 -9.25
CA ALA A 48 -4.15 -3.58 -8.94
C ALA A 48 -3.56 -4.37 -7.77
N ILE A 49 -4.29 -4.48 -6.64
CA ILE A 49 -3.78 -5.20 -5.46
C ILE A 49 -3.79 -6.74 -5.61
N ARG A 50 -4.46 -7.26 -6.64
CA ARG A 50 -4.35 -8.66 -7.08
C ARG A 50 -3.27 -8.87 -8.15
N GLY A 51 -2.59 -7.81 -8.59
CA GLY A 51 -1.58 -7.87 -9.63
C GLY A 51 -2.12 -8.20 -11.03
N ARG A 52 -3.42 -8.02 -11.26
CA ARG A 52 -4.04 -8.15 -12.59
C ARG A 52 -3.79 -6.91 -13.44
N GLU A 53 -3.45 -5.81 -12.78
CA GLU A 53 -3.09 -4.52 -13.37
C GLU A 53 -1.87 -3.95 -12.64
N SER A 54 -1.02 -3.18 -13.34
CA SER A 54 0.09 -2.48 -12.71
C SER A 54 -0.40 -1.26 -11.94
N ASP A 55 0.37 -0.83 -10.95
CA ASP A 55 0.16 0.46 -10.27
C ASP A 55 0.05 1.61 -11.27
N GLU A 56 0.96 1.68 -12.26
CA GLU A 56 0.97 2.70 -13.30
C GLU A 56 -0.34 2.76 -14.10
N SER A 57 -0.85 1.60 -14.53
CA SER A 57 -2.10 1.50 -15.30
C SER A 57 -3.30 1.92 -14.46
N TRP A 58 -3.38 1.42 -13.22
CA TRP A 58 -4.43 1.81 -12.28
C TRP A 58 -4.42 3.33 -12.02
N ARG A 59 -3.25 3.92 -11.74
CA ARG A 59 -3.13 5.37 -11.53
C ARG A 59 -3.51 6.18 -12.77
N ALA A 60 -3.16 5.70 -13.97
CA ALA A 60 -3.55 6.34 -15.21
C ALA A 60 -5.06 6.33 -15.42
N GLU A 61 -5.74 5.22 -15.09
CA GLU A 61 -7.19 5.10 -15.18
C GLU A 61 -7.91 5.97 -14.15
N VAL A 62 -7.46 5.97 -12.90
CA VAL A 62 -7.92 6.90 -11.85
C VAL A 62 -7.80 8.34 -12.35
N GLY A 63 -6.67 8.68 -12.96
CA GLY A 63 -6.44 9.96 -13.59
C GLY A 63 -7.46 10.29 -14.69
N ARG A 64 -7.69 9.36 -15.62
CA ARG A 64 -8.66 9.54 -16.70
C ARG A 64 -10.06 9.85 -16.16
N VAL A 65 -10.54 9.07 -15.19
CA VAL A 65 -11.88 9.22 -14.60
C VAL A 65 -12.02 10.55 -13.86
N LEU A 66 -10.99 10.95 -13.10
CA LEU A 66 -10.96 12.23 -12.41
C LEU A 66 -10.98 13.42 -13.38
N ALA A 67 -10.21 13.36 -14.48
CA ALA A 67 -10.18 14.42 -15.49
C ALA A 67 -11.52 14.58 -16.23
N GLU A 68 -12.28 13.49 -16.40
CA GLU A 68 -13.63 13.54 -16.98
C GLU A 68 -14.65 14.20 -16.06
N ARG A 69 -14.50 14.03 -14.74
CA ARG A 69 -15.41 14.56 -13.72
C ARG A 69 -15.06 15.97 -13.27
N PHE A 70 -13.78 16.34 -13.29
CA PHE A 70 -13.27 17.61 -12.77
C PHE A 70 -12.39 18.31 -13.82
N PRO A 71 -12.82 19.46 -14.36
CA PRO A 71 -12.02 20.25 -15.28
C PRO A 71 -10.94 21.03 -14.51
N VAL A 72 -9.81 20.36 -14.25
CA VAL A 72 -8.64 20.94 -13.58
C VAL A 72 -7.65 21.47 -14.62
N GLU A 73 -7.10 22.67 -14.38
CA GLU A 73 -6.20 23.36 -15.34
C GLU A 73 -4.84 22.65 -15.52
N ASP A 74 -4.25 22.12 -14.44
CA ASP A 74 -3.00 21.32 -14.48
C ASP A 74 -3.17 19.95 -13.83
N PHE A 75 -4.04 19.14 -14.42
CA PHE A 75 -4.33 17.79 -13.94
C PHE A 75 -3.09 16.86 -13.93
N GLY A 76 -2.17 17.06 -14.88
CA GLY A 76 -0.93 16.29 -14.96
C GLY A 76 -0.03 16.48 -13.76
N SER A 77 0.07 17.70 -13.22
CA SER A 77 0.83 17.93 -11.99
C SER A 77 0.14 17.37 -10.76
N ALA A 78 -1.20 17.39 -10.69
CA ALA A 78 -1.94 16.80 -9.57
C ALA A 78 -1.69 15.28 -9.45
N LEU A 79 -1.71 14.56 -10.58
CA LEU A 79 -1.37 13.14 -10.61
C LEU A 79 0.09 12.87 -10.21
N ARG A 80 1.04 13.69 -10.68
CA ARG A 80 2.45 13.57 -10.27
C ARG A 80 2.62 13.85 -8.77
N PHE A 81 1.90 14.82 -8.24
CA PHE A 81 1.92 15.13 -6.80
C PHE A 81 1.44 13.91 -6.02
N TRP A 82 0.28 13.35 -6.36
CA TRP A 82 -0.23 12.13 -5.73
C TRP A 82 0.72 10.94 -5.88
N ALA A 83 1.28 10.69 -7.07
CA ALA A 83 2.21 9.59 -7.30
C ALA A 83 3.54 9.75 -6.54
N SER A 84 3.89 10.97 -6.09
CA SER A 84 5.11 11.24 -5.32
C SER A 84 4.95 11.07 -3.80
N ARG A 85 3.74 10.70 -3.35
CA ARG A 85 3.38 10.48 -1.94
C ARG A 85 3.73 9.05 -1.54
N ASN A 86 4.31 8.88 -0.35
CA ASN A 86 4.78 7.57 0.13
C ASN A 86 4.23 7.21 1.52
N GLY A 87 3.41 8.07 2.11
CA GLY A 87 2.95 8.04 3.49
C GLY A 87 4.01 8.51 4.49
N GLU A 88 3.55 8.80 5.70
CA GLU A 88 4.41 9.12 6.84
C GLU A 88 4.64 7.88 7.69
N LEU A 89 5.90 7.58 8.02
CA LEU A 89 6.24 6.40 8.82
C LEU A 89 5.82 6.57 10.29
N VAL A 90 5.14 5.56 10.83
CA VAL A 90 4.74 5.53 12.24
C VAL A 90 5.93 5.04 13.08
N THR A 91 6.67 5.99 13.66
CA THR A 91 7.91 5.72 14.40
C THR A 91 7.76 4.69 15.52
N ASP A 92 6.62 4.71 16.21
CA ASP A 92 6.34 3.80 17.32
C ASP A 92 6.16 2.35 16.81
N VAL A 93 5.51 2.17 15.66
CA VAL A 93 5.36 0.85 15.03
C VAL A 93 6.71 0.35 14.53
N LEU A 94 7.56 1.22 13.96
CA LEU A 94 8.92 0.84 13.57
C LEU A 94 9.76 0.37 14.76
N ALA A 95 9.60 0.99 15.94
CA ALA A 95 10.27 0.54 17.16
C ALA A 95 9.78 -0.86 17.58
N ILE A 96 8.47 -1.14 17.46
CA ILE A 96 7.88 -2.45 17.73
C ILE A 96 8.42 -3.50 16.75
N VAL A 97 8.44 -3.21 15.44
CA VAL A 97 8.99 -4.11 14.42
C VAL A 97 10.42 -4.51 14.75
N ARG A 98 11.28 -3.54 15.11
CA ARG A 98 12.68 -3.82 15.50
C ARG A 98 12.78 -4.66 16.76
N ALA A 99 11.94 -4.40 17.76
CA ALA A 99 11.91 -5.18 19.00
C ALA A 99 11.42 -6.63 18.79
N CYS A 100 10.47 -6.83 17.87
CA CYS A 100 10.03 -8.16 17.44
C CYS A 100 11.12 -8.88 16.65
N LYS A 101 11.74 -8.21 15.68
CA LYS A 101 12.82 -8.77 14.83
C LYS A 101 14.01 -9.29 15.64
N ALA A 102 14.31 -8.66 16.78
CA ALA A 102 15.37 -9.12 17.68
C ALA A 102 15.07 -10.48 18.34
N GLN A 103 13.83 -10.97 18.27
CA GLN A 103 13.36 -12.18 18.96
C GLN A 103 12.81 -13.24 18.00
N VAL A 104 12.08 -12.84 16.97
CA VAL A 104 11.41 -13.71 16.00
C VAL A 104 11.43 -13.07 14.61
N PRO A 105 11.32 -13.86 13.52
CA PRO A 105 11.10 -13.32 12.19
C PRO A 105 9.92 -12.36 12.14
N VAL A 106 10.06 -11.29 11.35
CA VAL A 106 8.99 -10.32 11.10
C VAL A 106 8.72 -10.21 9.61
N ALA A 107 7.44 -10.16 9.24
CA ALA A 107 7.00 -10.06 7.87
C ALA A 107 6.09 -8.84 7.68
N LEU A 108 6.24 -8.15 6.55
CA LEU A 108 5.23 -7.20 6.08
C LEU A 108 4.19 -7.99 5.27
N PHE A 109 2.90 -7.74 5.48
CA PHE A 109 1.82 -8.36 4.70
C PHE A 109 0.76 -7.32 4.33
N SER A 110 0.78 -6.89 3.07
CA SER A 110 -0.04 -5.78 2.58
C SER A 110 -0.87 -6.14 1.36
N ASN A 111 -2.10 -5.60 1.33
CA ASN A 111 -2.87 -5.48 0.10
C ASN A 111 -2.31 -4.28 -0.67
N ALA A 112 -1.29 -4.49 -1.49
CA ALA A 112 -0.58 -3.41 -2.17
C ALA A 112 -0.48 -3.67 -3.67
N THR A 113 -0.13 -2.62 -4.43
CA THR A 113 0.08 -2.70 -5.87
C THR A 113 1.49 -3.22 -6.17
N SER A 114 1.85 -3.26 -7.46
CA SER A 114 3.17 -3.71 -7.93
C SER A 114 4.36 -2.85 -7.45
N THR A 115 4.13 -1.69 -6.83
CA THR A 115 5.18 -0.76 -6.40
C THR A 115 5.68 -0.99 -4.97
N LEU A 116 5.04 -1.85 -4.16
CA LEU A 116 5.38 -2.00 -2.74
C LEU A 116 6.88 -2.17 -2.46
N ASN A 117 7.58 -2.99 -3.25
CA ASN A 117 9.02 -3.21 -3.05
C ASN A 117 9.85 -1.93 -3.28
N GLN A 118 9.45 -1.09 -4.24
CA GLN A 118 10.09 0.20 -4.51
C GLN A 118 9.76 1.21 -3.41
N GLU A 119 8.53 1.18 -2.88
CA GLU A 119 8.11 2.03 -1.75
C GLU A 119 8.87 1.70 -0.47
N ILE A 120 9.08 0.40 -0.19
CA ILE A 120 9.92 -0.05 0.94
C ILE A 120 11.34 0.51 0.82
N GLU A 121 11.91 0.49 -0.39
CA GLU A 121 13.25 1.04 -0.62
C GLU A 121 13.28 2.56 -0.47
N SER A 122 12.32 3.28 -1.07
CA SER A 122 12.25 4.74 -1.01
C SER A 122 12.04 5.27 0.41
N LEU A 123 11.31 4.52 1.24
CA LEU A 123 11.09 4.81 2.66
C LEU A 123 12.25 4.38 3.57
N GLY A 124 13.31 3.78 3.02
CA GLY A 124 14.46 3.31 3.79
C GLY A 124 14.15 2.13 4.72
N LEU A 125 13.14 1.33 4.37
CA LEU A 125 12.70 0.16 5.13
C LEU A 125 13.37 -1.15 4.64
N THR A 126 14.26 -1.07 3.65
CA THR A 126 15.04 -2.21 3.14
C THR A 126 15.70 -2.99 4.28
N GLY A 127 15.42 -4.29 4.37
CA GLY A 127 15.97 -5.18 5.39
C GLY A 127 15.32 -5.08 6.78
N LEU A 128 14.35 -4.19 6.98
CA LEU A 128 13.59 -4.16 8.23
C LEU A 128 12.75 -5.44 8.40
N PHE A 129 12.07 -5.87 7.34
CA PHE A 129 11.30 -7.11 7.33
C PHE A 129 12.13 -8.28 6.79
N ASP A 130 12.00 -9.46 7.40
CA ASP A 130 12.62 -10.69 6.90
C ASP A 130 11.90 -11.21 5.66
N HIS A 131 10.60 -10.91 5.57
CA HIS A 131 9.73 -11.29 4.46
C HIS A 131 8.79 -10.14 4.10
N VAL A 132 8.45 -10.03 2.81
CA VAL A 132 7.42 -9.13 2.30
C VAL A 132 6.40 -9.99 1.57
N VAL A 133 5.15 -9.92 2.00
CA VAL A 133 4.00 -10.61 1.40
C VAL A 133 3.16 -9.54 0.71
N ASN A 134 3.35 -9.39 -0.59
CA ASN A 134 2.59 -8.47 -1.43
C ASN A 134 1.50 -9.25 -2.17
N THR A 135 0.23 -8.91 -1.97
CA THR A 135 -0.88 -9.61 -2.62
C THR A 135 -0.87 -9.48 -4.14
N ALA A 136 -0.28 -8.41 -4.68
CA ALA A 136 -0.11 -8.25 -6.12
C ALA A 136 0.81 -9.32 -6.75
N GLU A 137 1.60 -10.04 -5.96
CA GLU A 137 2.52 -11.06 -6.47
C GLU A 137 1.86 -12.44 -6.62
N PHE A 138 0.70 -12.68 -5.98
CA PHE A 138 0.04 -14.00 -5.98
C PHE A 138 -1.49 -13.98 -6.15
N GLY A 139 -2.13 -12.81 -6.16
CA GLY A 139 -3.51 -12.62 -6.66
C GLY A 139 -4.66 -12.87 -5.66
N SER A 140 -4.36 -13.36 -4.46
CA SER A 140 -5.30 -13.39 -3.33
C SER A 140 -5.03 -12.23 -2.39
N ILE A 141 -6.08 -11.60 -1.87
CA ILE A 141 -5.99 -10.40 -1.03
C ILE A 141 -6.54 -10.65 0.37
N LYS A 142 -6.13 -9.88 1.38
CA LYS A 142 -6.82 -9.87 2.67
C LYS A 142 -8.26 -9.37 2.47
N PRO A 143 -9.28 -9.97 3.11
CA PRO A 143 -9.23 -11.04 4.11
C PRO A 143 -9.48 -12.47 3.57
N GLU A 144 -9.20 -12.76 2.30
CA GLU A 144 -9.36 -14.10 1.72
C GLU A 144 -8.46 -15.12 2.45
N PRO A 145 -8.98 -16.28 2.89
CA PRO A 145 -8.19 -17.30 3.60
C PRO A 145 -6.91 -17.71 2.85
N GLU A 146 -6.98 -17.80 1.53
CA GLU A 146 -5.88 -18.17 0.64
C GLU A 146 -4.68 -17.23 0.80
N SER A 147 -4.93 -15.94 1.07
CA SER A 147 -3.87 -14.95 1.29
C SER A 147 -3.08 -15.21 2.57
N TYR A 148 -3.76 -15.60 3.66
CA TYR A 148 -3.10 -15.95 4.92
C TYR A 148 -2.35 -17.27 4.83
N VAL A 149 -2.90 -18.27 4.13
CA VAL A 149 -2.22 -19.54 3.87
C VAL A 149 -0.94 -19.30 3.06
N HIS A 150 -1.00 -18.46 2.02
CA HIS A 150 0.19 -18.06 1.27
C HIS A 150 1.24 -17.38 2.17
N ALA A 151 0.82 -16.43 3.00
CA ALA A 151 1.70 -15.72 3.93
C ALA A 151 2.42 -16.69 4.91
N LEU A 152 1.69 -17.66 5.47
CA LEU A 152 2.24 -18.68 6.37
C LEU A 152 3.26 -19.58 5.66
N ASN A 153 2.93 -20.05 4.45
CA ASN A 153 3.84 -20.87 3.65
C ASN A 153 5.13 -20.11 3.31
N LEU A 154 5.04 -18.82 2.97
CA LEU A 154 6.19 -17.98 2.61
C LEU A 154 7.19 -17.84 3.77
N VAL A 155 6.70 -17.79 5.01
CA VAL A 155 7.54 -17.72 6.21
C VAL A 155 7.86 -19.10 6.81
N GLY A 156 7.47 -20.20 6.15
CA GLY A 156 7.76 -21.57 6.59
C GLY A 156 7.00 -22.02 7.84
N ILE A 157 5.78 -21.52 8.05
CA ILE A 157 4.90 -21.91 9.16
C ILE A 157 3.70 -22.67 8.59
N ASP A 158 3.42 -23.85 9.14
CA ASP A 158 2.24 -24.64 8.79
C ASP A 158 0.96 -23.97 9.33
N ALA A 159 -0.10 -23.96 8.52
CA ALA A 159 -1.43 -23.46 8.87
C ALA A 159 -2.20 -24.40 9.81
#